data_AF-A0A820ZAV8-F1
#
_entry.id   AF-A0A820ZAV8-F1
#
_cell.length_a   1.000
_cell.length_b   1.000
_cell.length_c   1.000
_cell.angle_alpha   90.00
_cell.angle_beta   90.00
_cell.angle_gamma   90.00
#
_symmetry.space_group_name_H-M   'P 1'
#
loop_
_entity.id
_entity.type
_entity.pdbx_description
1 polymer ?
#
loop_
_entity_poly.entity_id
_entity_poly.type
_entity_poly.pdbx_seq_one_letter_code
_entity_poly.pdbx_strand_id
1 'polypeptide(L)'
;MAAPTYFQPCTMYKRKKVNDHFERDGEDETFIDGGVFANDPELAALWAIRMQWKKPINYRLLSIGTGCYNAKLSVDNWKGGYKYWLYDTNGLLVNVLMDGTRSLTETVMNKLATFGNIKRMKFNYKLKKSMELDDPNFAKIFNAEWEQLKTEDDYQ
;
A
#
# COMPACT_ATOMS: atom_id res chain seq x y z
N MET A 1 -5.17 -8.24 -7.63
CA MET A 1 -5.12 -7.72 -6.24
C MET A 1 -6.52 -7.84 -5.68
N ALA A 2 -6.70 -8.60 -4.59
CA ALA A 2 -8.02 -8.91 -4.04
C ALA A 2 -8.42 -7.88 -2.98
N ALA A 3 -8.41 -6.59 -3.36
CA ALA A 3 -8.74 -5.47 -2.48
C ALA A 3 -10.12 -5.68 -1.84
N PRO A 4 -10.24 -5.71 -0.49
CA PRO A 4 -11.53 -5.82 0.16
C PRO A 4 -12.47 -4.72 -0.32
N THR A 5 -13.76 -5.00 -0.37
CA THR A 5 -14.82 -4.13 -0.94
C THR A 5 -14.81 -3.96 -2.46
N TYR A 6 -13.70 -4.24 -3.15
CA TYR A 6 -13.60 -4.18 -4.62
C TYR A 6 -13.65 -5.55 -5.29
N PHE A 7 -12.94 -6.54 -4.74
CA PHE A 7 -12.78 -7.87 -5.33
C PHE A 7 -13.08 -8.96 -4.30
N GLN A 8 -13.55 -10.12 -4.78
CA GLN A 8 -13.72 -11.30 -3.94
C GLN A 8 -12.36 -11.89 -3.55
N PRO A 9 -12.23 -12.47 -2.33
CA PRO A 9 -11.03 -13.21 -1.94
C PRO A 9 -10.69 -14.32 -2.92
N CYS A 10 -9.39 -14.56 -3.12
CA CYS A 10 -8.91 -15.60 -4.02
C CYS A 10 -8.55 -16.86 -3.24
N THR A 11 -9.15 -17.99 -3.57
CA THR A 11 -8.82 -19.28 -2.96
C THR A 11 -7.88 -20.07 -3.86
N MET A 12 -6.76 -20.53 -3.32
CA MET A 12 -5.76 -21.33 -4.05
C MET A 12 -5.33 -22.53 -3.21
N TYR A 13 -4.90 -23.61 -3.87
CA TYR A 13 -4.29 -24.77 -3.21
C TYR A 13 -2.89 -24.99 -3.72
N LYS A 14 -2.03 -25.53 -2.85
CA LYS A 14 -0.67 -25.92 -3.23
C LYS A 14 -0.70 -27.27 -3.93
N ARG A 15 0.28 -27.49 -4.81
CA ARG A 15 0.52 -28.78 -5.44
C ARG A 15 1.93 -29.25 -5.12
N LYS A 16 2.07 -30.52 -4.76
CA LYS A 16 3.35 -31.19 -4.52
C LYS A 16 3.63 -32.15 -5.65
N LYS A 17 4.90 -32.23 -6.04
CA LYS A 17 5.35 -33.22 -7.03
C LYS A 17 5.52 -34.58 -6.34
N VAL A 18 4.75 -35.58 -6.77
CA VAL A 18 4.81 -36.97 -6.33
C VAL A 18 4.89 -37.85 -7.57
N ASN A 19 5.96 -38.65 -7.71
CA ASN A 19 6.16 -39.57 -8.84
C ASN A 19 5.91 -38.93 -10.23
N ASP A 20 6.51 -37.75 -10.48
CA ASP A 20 6.33 -36.94 -11.70
C ASP A 20 4.93 -36.37 -11.98
N HIS A 21 3.96 -36.57 -11.08
CA HIS A 21 2.66 -35.92 -11.11
C HIS A 21 2.54 -34.83 -10.06
N PHE A 22 1.72 -33.81 -10.34
CA PHE A 22 1.39 -32.77 -9.36
C PHE A 22 0.09 -33.13 -8.66
N GLU A 23 0.18 -33.50 -7.40
CA GLU A 23 -0.95 -33.81 -6.54
C GLU A 23 -1.27 -32.63 -5.63
N ARG A 24 -2.53 -32.50 -5.21
CA ARG A 24 -2.95 -31.46 -4.25
C ARG A 24 -2.24 -31.69 -2.92
N ASP A 25 -1.67 -30.62 -2.38
CA ASP A 25 -0.92 -30.63 -1.13
C ASP A 25 -1.58 -29.70 -0.12
N GLY A 26 -2.21 -30.28 0.90
CA GLY A 26 -2.87 -29.55 1.98
C GLY A 26 -4.24 -28.97 1.63
N GLU A 27 -4.72 -28.11 2.54
CA GLU A 27 -6.01 -27.42 2.46
C GLU A 27 -5.96 -26.19 1.53
N ASP A 28 -7.15 -25.70 1.18
CA ASP A 28 -7.28 -24.46 0.44
C ASP A 28 -6.86 -23.26 1.30
N GLU A 29 -6.03 -22.39 0.73
CA GLU A 29 -5.61 -21.13 1.32
C GLU A 29 -6.39 -19.98 0.67
N THR A 30 -7.01 -19.13 1.49
CA THR A 30 -7.71 -17.93 1.02
C THR A 30 -6.83 -16.70 1.18
N PHE A 31 -6.66 -15.97 0.07
CA PHE A 31 -5.84 -14.78 -0.05
C PHE A 31 -6.71 -13.54 -0.25
N ILE A 32 -6.40 -12.49 0.49
CA ILE A 32 -6.92 -11.14 0.31
C ILE A 32 -5.77 -10.21 -0.07
N ASP A 33 -6.08 -8.94 -0.37
CA ASP A 33 -5.04 -7.97 -0.72
C ASP A 33 -3.96 -7.82 0.35
N GLY A 34 -2.71 -7.75 -0.09
CA GLY A 34 -1.57 -7.42 0.76
C GLY A 34 -1.69 -6.03 1.37
N GLY A 35 -2.41 -5.10 0.74
CA GLY A 35 -2.68 -3.77 1.27
C GLY A 35 -3.38 -3.76 2.63
N VAL A 36 -4.09 -4.84 2.98
CA VAL A 36 -4.72 -5.00 4.30
C VAL A 36 -3.70 -5.16 5.42
N PHE A 37 -2.58 -5.83 5.14
CA PHE A 37 -1.54 -6.14 6.13
C PHE A 37 -0.30 -5.25 5.99
N ALA A 38 0.09 -4.90 4.77
CA ALA A 38 1.30 -4.18 4.44
C ALA A 38 1.07 -3.28 3.21
N ASN A 39 0.26 -2.23 3.40
CA ASN A 39 0.00 -1.22 2.36
C ASN A 39 1.28 -0.47 1.92
N ASP A 40 2.25 -0.34 2.83
CA ASP A 40 3.61 0.08 2.52
C ASP A 40 4.57 -1.06 2.91
N PRO A 41 4.99 -1.90 1.95
CA PRO A 41 5.73 -3.14 2.22
C PRO A 41 7.21 -2.89 2.57
N GLU A 42 7.66 -1.64 2.64
CA GLU A 42 9.07 -1.28 2.89
C GLU A 42 9.64 -1.97 4.13
N LEU A 43 8.91 -1.91 5.25
CA LEU A 43 9.34 -2.50 6.51
C LEU A 43 9.34 -4.04 6.46
N ALA A 44 8.32 -4.63 5.82
CA ALA A 44 8.23 -6.08 5.64
C ALA A 44 9.38 -6.62 4.77
N ALA A 45 9.73 -5.89 3.70
CA ALA A 45 10.84 -6.22 2.84
C ALA A 45 12.18 -6.17 3.59
N LEU A 46 12.41 -5.11 4.37
CA LEU A 46 13.62 -5.01 5.20
C LEU A 46 13.71 -6.17 6.20
N TRP A 47 12.60 -6.52 6.85
CA TRP A 47 12.54 -7.64 7.79
C TRP A 47 12.88 -8.97 7.11
N ALA A 48 12.28 -9.26 5.95
CA ALA A 48 12.52 -10.50 5.20
C ALA A 48 14.01 -10.65 4.81
N ILE A 49 14.63 -9.57 4.34
CA ILE A 49 16.06 -9.55 4.01
C ILE A 49 16.91 -9.81 5.28
N ARG A 50 16.57 -9.19 6.41
CA ARG A 50 17.32 -9.41 7.66
C ARG A 50 17.21 -10.85 8.16
N MET A 51 16.03 -11.47 8.04
CA MET A 51 15.84 -12.88 8.40
C MET A 51 16.65 -13.83 7.50
N GLN A 52 16.77 -13.51 6.21
CA GLN A 52 17.52 -14.31 5.25
C GLN A 52 19.04 -14.23 5.48
N TRP A 53 19.60 -13.02 5.61
CA TRP A 53 21.06 -12.83 5.64
C TRP A 53 21.67 -12.80 7.06
N LYS A 54 20.87 -12.61 8.11
CA LYS A 54 21.26 -12.64 9.54
C LYS A 54 22.49 -11.82 9.96
N LYS A 55 23.00 -10.95 9.08
CA LYS A 55 24.17 -10.08 9.32
C LYS A 55 23.82 -8.63 9.02
N PRO A 56 24.39 -7.67 9.78
CA PRO A 56 24.25 -6.26 9.47
C PRO A 56 25.08 -5.95 8.21
N ILE A 57 24.39 -5.83 7.09
CA ILE A 57 24.96 -5.30 5.84
C ILE A 57 24.52 -3.85 5.64
N ASN A 58 25.17 -3.14 4.72
CA ASN A 58 24.73 -1.83 4.29
C ASN A 58 23.52 -1.98 3.37
N TYR A 59 22.35 -1.53 3.80
CA TYR A 59 21.11 -1.57 3.05
C TYR A 59 20.92 -0.27 2.27
N ARG A 60 20.52 -0.40 1.01
CA ARG A 60 20.03 0.73 0.20
C ARG A 60 18.58 0.44 -0.16
N LEU A 61 17.66 1.26 0.35
CA LEU A 61 16.23 1.09 0.18
C LEU A 61 15.66 2.20 -0.70
N LEU A 62 14.92 1.79 -1.72
CA LEU A 62 14.10 2.66 -2.55
C LEU A 62 12.64 2.24 -2.36
N SER A 63 11.82 3.15 -1.84
CA SER A 63 10.38 2.95 -1.68
C SER A 63 9.64 3.89 -2.62
N ILE A 64 8.72 3.34 -3.42
CA ILE A 64 7.88 4.11 -4.33
C ILE A 64 6.43 3.92 -3.90
N GLY A 65 5.81 5.01 -3.44
CA GLY A 65 4.40 5.05 -3.08
C GLY A 65 3.54 5.45 -4.28
N THR A 66 2.28 5.04 -4.24
CA THR A 66 1.25 5.39 -5.25
C THR A 66 0.63 6.77 -5.02
N GLY A 67 1.12 7.51 -4.03
CA GLY A 67 0.61 8.80 -3.62
C GLY A 67 -0.18 8.73 -2.31
N CYS A 68 -0.39 9.88 -1.69
CA CYS A 68 -1.23 10.02 -0.50
C CYS A 68 -2.22 11.16 -0.63
N TYR A 69 -3.42 10.94 -0.13
CA TYR A 69 -4.49 11.93 -0.08
C TYR A 69 -5.00 12.03 1.36
N ASN A 70 -4.92 13.22 1.94
CA ASN A 70 -5.51 13.48 3.26
C ASN A 70 -7.00 13.73 3.09
N ALA A 71 -7.80 12.67 3.14
CA ALA A 71 -9.25 12.79 3.11
C ALA A 71 -9.73 13.65 4.30
N LYS A 72 -10.40 14.75 4.01
CA LYS A 72 -11.07 15.56 5.05
C LYS A 72 -12.37 14.89 5.41
N LEU A 73 -12.45 14.37 6.63
CA LEU A 73 -13.69 13.92 7.24
C LEU A 73 -14.52 15.14 7.64
N SER A 74 -15.66 15.35 6.97
CA SER A 74 -16.66 16.31 7.45
C SER A 74 -17.58 15.61 8.44
N VAL A 75 -17.68 16.17 9.65
CA VAL A 75 -18.55 15.67 10.73
C VAL A 75 -20.03 15.88 10.38
N ASP A 76 -20.33 16.80 9.46
CA ASP A 76 -21.69 17.26 9.18
C ASP A 76 -22.55 16.25 8.41
N ASN A 77 -21.94 15.26 7.76
CA ASN A 77 -22.62 14.26 6.92
C ASN A 77 -22.68 12.86 7.54
N TRP A 78 -22.43 12.73 8.85
CA TRP A 78 -22.47 11.46 9.55
C TRP A 78 -23.88 10.87 9.55
N LYS A 79 -24.06 9.69 8.93
CA LYS A 79 -25.32 8.91 8.99
C LYS A 79 -25.26 7.71 9.95
N GLY A 80 -24.08 7.43 10.50
CA GLY A 80 -23.85 6.39 11.52
C GLY A 80 -23.91 4.96 10.99
N GLY A 81 -23.34 4.03 11.78
CA GLY A 81 -23.36 2.60 11.52
C GLY A 81 -22.21 2.06 10.66
N TYR A 82 -22.00 0.75 10.70
CA TYR A 82 -20.88 0.08 10.00
C TYR A 82 -20.98 0.19 8.47
N LYS A 83 -22.20 0.22 7.91
CA LYS A 83 -22.43 0.38 6.48
C LYS A 83 -21.90 1.72 5.97
N TYR A 84 -22.08 2.78 6.75
CA TYR A 84 -21.58 4.10 6.42
C TYR A 84 -20.04 4.14 6.36
N TRP A 85 -19.37 3.49 7.32
CA TRP A 85 -17.91 3.41 7.40
C TRP A 85 -17.26 2.53 6.33
N LEU A 86 -17.96 1.48 5.88
CA LEU A 86 -17.45 0.50 4.93
C LEU A 86 -17.84 0.78 3.48
N TYR A 87 -19.03 1.34 3.23
CA TYR A 87 -19.58 1.46 1.88
C TYR A 87 -19.96 2.91 1.53
N ASP A 88 -20.77 3.59 2.35
CA ASP A 88 -21.35 4.89 1.95
C ASP A 88 -20.33 6.05 1.90
N THR A 89 -19.13 5.84 2.43
CA THR A 89 -18.01 6.80 2.42
C THR A 89 -16.81 6.28 1.62
N ASN A 90 -17.06 5.45 0.61
CA ASN A 90 -16.05 4.85 -0.27
C ASN A 90 -14.97 4.10 0.53
N GLY A 91 -15.40 3.31 1.53
CA GLY A 91 -14.47 2.52 2.33
C GLY A 91 -13.56 3.35 3.24
N LEU A 92 -14.04 4.48 3.77
CA LEU A 92 -13.28 5.39 4.62
C LEU A 92 -12.52 4.69 5.74
N LEU A 93 -13.12 3.69 6.40
CA LEU A 93 -12.43 2.92 7.44
C LEU A 93 -11.20 2.19 6.88
N VAL A 94 -11.36 1.53 5.73
CA VAL A 94 -10.28 0.78 5.07
C VAL A 94 -9.20 1.75 4.60
N ASN A 95 -9.58 2.87 3.97
CA ASN A 95 -8.65 3.90 3.51
C ASN A 95 -7.85 4.54 4.66
N VAL A 96 -8.51 4.85 5.78
CA VAL A 96 -7.84 5.39 6.97
C VAL A 96 -6.87 4.38 7.59
N LEU A 97 -7.25 3.09 7.65
CA LEU A 97 -6.35 2.04 8.12
C LEU A 97 -5.15 1.87 7.18
N MET A 98 -5.38 1.86 5.87
CA MET A 98 -4.33 1.76 4.85
C MET A 98 -3.39 2.98 4.89
N ASP A 99 -3.90 4.19 5.11
CA ASP A 99 -3.05 5.38 5.27
C ASP A 99 -2.30 5.37 6.62
N GLY A 100 -2.94 4.87 7.68
CA GLY A 100 -2.32 4.68 8.99
C GLY A 100 -1.12 3.73 8.93
N THR A 101 -1.25 2.58 8.26
CA THR A 101 -0.14 1.63 8.08
C THR A 101 1.01 2.25 7.28
N ARG A 102 0.72 3.00 6.21
CA ARG A 102 1.73 3.75 5.45
C ARG A 102 2.47 4.77 6.31
N SER A 103 1.72 5.59 7.06
CA SER A 103 2.27 6.63 7.95
C SER A 103 3.15 6.03 9.06
N LEU A 104 2.73 4.91 9.64
CA LEU A 104 3.51 4.16 10.62
C LEU A 104 4.80 3.62 10.01
N THR A 105 4.73 2.93 8.87
CA THR A 105 5.92 2.42 8.15
C THR A 105 6.90 3.54 7.87
N GLU A 106 6.42 4.69 7.39
CA GLU A 106 7.26 5.84 7.10
C GLU A 106 7.96 6.40 8.33
N THR A 107 7.25 6.52 9.44
CA THR A 107 7.81 6.98 10.73
C THR A 107 8.88 6.02 11.24
N VAL A 108 8.60 4.73 11.23
CA VAL A 108 9.53 3.68 11.68
C VAL A 108 10.77 3.64 10.79
N MET A 109 10.59 3.68 9.47
CA MET A 109 11.69 3.62 8.51
C MET A 109 12.54 4.89 8.50
N ASN A 110 11.95 6.07 8.73
CA ASN A 110 12.72 7.29 8.96
C ASN A 110 13.63 7.18 10.19
N LYS A 111 13.12 6.62 11.29
CA LYS A 111 13.94 6.37 12.48
C LYS A 111 15.02 5.33 12.20
N LEU A 112 14.71 4.27 11.46
CA LEU A 112 15.69 3.24 11.10
C LEU A 112 16.77 3.73 10.13
N ALA A 113 16.45 4.66 9.23
CA ALA A 113 17.42 5.26 8.33
C ALA A 113 18.47 6.14 9.03
N THR A 114 18.27 6.48 10.31
CA THR A 114 19.29 7.18 11.11
C THR A 114 20.45 6.26 11.49
N PHE A 115 20.27 4.93 11.45
CA PHE A 115 21.37 4.00 11.60
C PHE A 115 22.26 4.02 10.35
N GLY A 116 23.57 4.22 10.54
CA GLY A 116 24.53 4.46 9.44
C GLY A 116 24.66 3.34 8.40
N ASN A 117 24.05 2.19 8.63
CA ASN A 117 24.01 1.06 7.71
C ASN A 117 22.74 1.02 6.82
N ILE A 118 21.86 2.02 6.87
CA ILE A 118 20.65 2.08 6.04
C ILE A 118 20.59 3.42 5.30
N LYS A 119 20.72 3.39 3.98
CA LYS A 119 20.45 4.53 3.11
C LYS A 119 19.08 4.37 2.49
N ARG A 120 18.15 5.26 2.82
CA ARG A 120 16.74 5.21 2.39
C ARG A 120 16.40 6.37 1.47
N MET A 121 15.63 6.08 0.42
CA MET A 121 14.98 7.08 -0.43
C MET A 121 13.50 6.69 -0.62
N LYS A 122 12.59 7.62 -0.41
CA LYS A 122 11.15 7.39 -0.63
C LYS A 122 10.58 8.45 -1.56
N PHE A 123 9.91 7.99 -2.61
CA PHE A 123 9.10 8.83 -3.48
C PHE A 123 7.64 8.58 -3.15
N ASN A 124 6.95 9.60 -2.65
CA ASN A 124 5.53 9.50 -2.37
C ASN A 124 4.86 10.85 -2.61
N TYR A 125 4.01 10.89 -3.62
CA TYR A 125 3.41 12.13 -4.10
C TYR A 125 2.19 12.53 -3.24
N LYS A 126 2.06 13.81 -2.87
CA LYS A 126 0.88 14.31 -2.13
C LYS A 126 -0.17 14.79 -3.13
N LEU A 127 -1.25 14.03 -3.28
CA LEU A 127 -2.38 14.35 -4.15
C LEU A 127 -3.17 15.52 -3.57
N LYS A 128 -3.56 16.50 -4.40
CA LYS A 128 -4.44 17.61 -3.99
C LYS A 128 -5.91 17.22 -4.06
N LYS A 129 -6.26 16.24 -4.88
CA LYS A 129 -7.63 15.75 -5.10
C LYS A 129 -7.76 14.28 -4.74
N SER A 130 -8.95 13.91 -4.26
CA SER A 130 -9.29 12.50 -4.05
C SER A 130 -9.31 11.81 -5.41
N MET A 131 -8.64 10.68 -5.51
CA MET A 131 -8.69 9.79 -6.68
C MET A 131 -9.06 8.40 -6.17
N GLU A 132 -10.08 7.80 -6.75
CA GLU A 132 -10.53 6.46 -6.37
C GLU A 132 -9.66 5.40 -7.04
N LEU A 133 -9.55 4.24 -6.39
CA LEU A 133 -8.72 3.13 -6.86
C LEU A 133 -9.21 2.57 -8.20
N ASP A 134 -10.52 2.65 -8.44
CA ASP A 134 -11.22 2.14 -9.61
C ASP A 134 -11.65 3.24 -10.60
N ASP A 135 -11.19 4.49 -10.43
CA ASP A 135 -11.52 5.57 -11.37
C ASP A 135 -10.87 5.32 -12.75
N PRO A 136 -11.65 5.05 -13.80
CA PRO A 136 -11.11 4.81 -15.13
C PRO A 136 -10.43 6.05 -15.73
N ASN A 137 -10.65 7.24 -15.18
CA ASN A 137 -10.04 8.49 -15.61
C ASN A 137 -8.79 8.86 -14.80
N PHE A 138 -8.35 8.03 -13.86
CA PHE A 138 -7.18 8.29 -13.00
C PHE A 138 -6.00 8.86 -13.77
N ALA A 139 -5.58 8.20 -14.86
CA ALA A 139 -4.42 8.63 -15.65
C ALA A 139 -4.58 10.03 -16.25
N LYS A 140 -5.80 10.41 -16.66
CA LYS A 140 -6.08 11.75 -17.20
C LYS A 140 -6.02 12.82 -16.11
N ILE A 141 -6.61 12.53 -14.95
CA ILE A 141 -6.63 13.46 -13.82
C ILE A 141 -5.21 13.64 -13.27
N PHE A 142 -4.47 12.56 -13.10
CA PHE A 142 -3.07 12.58 -12.68
C PHE A 142 -2.20 13.37 -13.65
N ASN A 143 -2.31 13.13 -14.96
CA ASN A 143 -1.54 13.89 -15.95
C ASN A 143 -1.87 15.38 -15.92
N ALA A 144 -3.16 15.73 -15.80
CA ALA A 144 -3.56 17.13 -15.70
C ALA A 144 -3.00 17.81 -14.44
N GLU A 145 -2.99 17.11 -13.30
CA GLU A 145 -2.40 17.61 -12.06
C GLU A 145 -0.87 17.70 -12.16
N TRP A 146 -0.21 16.72 -12.79
CA TRP A 146 1.23 16.71 -13.05
C TRP A 146 1.67 17.89 -13.93
N GLU A 147 0.97 18.15 -15.03
CA GLU A 147 1.28 19.30 -15.90
C GLU A 147 1.06 20.63 -15.19
N GLN A 148 0.09 20.74 -14.28
CA GLN A 148 -0.11 21.95 -13.46
C GLN A 148 1.02 22.19 -12.44
N LEU A 149 1.74 21.14 -12.06
CA LEU A 149 2.84 21.23 -11.10
C LEU A 149 4.17 21.51 -11.77
N LYS A 150 4.31 21.27 -13.08
CA LYS A 150 5.45 21.73 -13.87
C LYS A 150 5.38 23.25 -14.05
N THR A 151 5.57 23.99 -12.96
CA THR A 151 5.90 25.41 -13.04
C THR A 151 7.39 25.57 -13.33
N GLU A 152 7.77 26.60 -14.09
CA GLU A 152 9.15 26.83 -14.55
C GLU A 152 10.19 26.92 -13.40
N ASP A 153 9.75 27.17 -12.17
CA ASP A 153 10.58 27.23 -10.96
C ASP A 153 11.06 25.86 -10.44
N ASP A 154 10.43 24.73 -10.83
CA ASP A 154 10.81 23.39 -10.33
C ASP A 154 12.04 22.80 -11.05
N TYR A 155 12.55 23.48 -12.10
CA TYR A 155 13.68 23.05 -12.92
C TYR A 155 14.92 23.94 -12.83
N GLN A 156 14.93 24.96 -11.97
CA GLN A 156 16.12 25.79 -11.65
C GLN A 156 16.88 25.26 -10.43
#